data_AF-A0A8J7HA77-F1
#
_entry.id   AF-A0A8J7HA77-F1
#
_cell.length_a   1.000
_cell.length_b   1.000
_cell.length_c   1.000
_cell.angle_alpha   90.00
_cell.angle_beta   90.00
_cell.angle_gamma   90.00
#
_symmetry.space_group_name_H-M   'P 1'
#
loop_
_entity.id
_entity.type
_entity.pdbx_description
1 polymer ?
#
loop_
_entity_poly.entity_id
_entity_poly.type
_entity_poly.pdbx_seq_one_letter_code
_entity_poly.pdbx_strand_id
1 'polypeptide(L)' 'MTSHAPETLSAYLQQMETLLNLPLTPERHDAVLLQLQRIAEMAQPLMEYPLEMLEMQ' A
#
# COMPACT_ATOMS: atom_id res chain seq x y z
N MET A 1 7.63 9.97 -9.91
CA MET A 1 7.51 8.50 -9.79
C MET A 1 7.63 8.12 -8.33
N THR A 2 6.55 8.14 -7.57
CA THR A 2 6.55 7.58 -6.21
C THR A 2 6.33 6.08 -6.32
N SER A 3 7.35 5.37 -6.82
CA SER A 3 7.40 3.91 -6.66
C SER A 3 7.50 3.66 -5.16
N HIS A 4 6.46 3.05 -4.58
CA HIS A 4 6.54 2.62 -3.18
C HIS A 4 7.56 1.50 -3.13
N ALA A 5 8.73 1.80 -2.62
CA ALA A 5 9.82 0.85 -2.57
C ALA A 5 9.37 -0.40 -1.80
N PRO A 6 9.71 -1.62 -2.26
CA PRO A 6 9.17 -2.86 -1.71
C PRO A 6 9.43 -3.01 -0.20
N GLU A 7 10.51 -2.42 0.31
CA GLU A 7 10.79 -2.36 1.75
C GLU A 7 9.77 -1.54 2.54
N THR A 8 9.25 -0.44 1.98
CA THR A 8 8.23 0.40 2.61
C THR A 8 6.90 -0.35 2.71
N LEU A 9 6.50 -1.07 1.66
CA LEU A 9 5.27 -1.87 1.68
C LEU A 9 5.38 -3.07 2.64
N SER A 10 6.56 -3.68 2.74
CA SER A 10 6.79 -4.77 3.71
C SER A 10 6.69 -4.27 5.15
N ALA A 11 7.29 -3.11 5.47
CA ALA A 11 7.17 -2.51 6.80
C ALA A 11 5.71 -2.11 7.13
N TYR A 12 4.99 -1.57 6.14
CA TYR A 12 3.57 -1.27 6.26
C TYR A 12 2.75 -2.53 6.56
N LEU A 13 2.98 -3.63 5.85
CA LEU A 13 2.26 -4.89 6.06
C LEU A 13 2.50 -5.43 7.48
N GLN A 14 3.74 -5.44 7.94
CA GLN A 14 4.09 -5.86 9.32
C GLN A 14 3.40 -4.99 10.39
N GLN A 15 3.32 -3.67 10.14
CA GLN A 15 2.58 -2.77 11.02
C GLN A 15 1.08 -3.11 11.04
N MET A 16 0.48 -3.41 9.88
CA MET A 16 -0.94 -3.76 9.79
C MET A 16 -1.26 -5.09 10.46
N GLU A 17 -0.40 -6.11 10.36
CA GLU A 17 -0.56 -7.38 11.09
C GLU A 17 -0.66 -7.14 12.60
N THR A 18 0.16 -6.24 13.12
CA THR A 18 0.17 -5.87 14.54
C THR A 18 -1.10 -5.09 14.91
N LEU A 19 -1.45 -4.04 14.15
CA LEU A 19 -2.60 -3.18 14.46
C LEU A 19 -3.94 -3.92 14.35
N LEU A 20 -4.06 -4.85 13.40
CA LEU A 20 -5.26 -5.64 13.17
C LEU A 20 -5.29 -6.92 14.02
N ASN A 21 -4.24 -7.19 14.80
CA ASN A 21 -4.04 -8.44 15.53
C ASN A 21 -4.26 -9.67 14.63
N LEU A 22 -3.72 -9.61 13.41
CA LEU A 22 -3.89 -10.60 12.37
C LEU A 22 -2.51 -11.08 11.89
N PRO A 23 -1.89 -12.05 12.59
CA PRO A 23 -0.61 -12.59 12.16
C PRO A 23 -0.78 -13.40 10.88
N LEU A 24 0.09 -13.17 9.90
CA LEU A 24 0.14 -13.92 8.65
C LEU A 24 1.25 -14.98 8.72
N THR A 25 1.03 -16.10 8.02
CA THR A 25 2.14 -17.02 7.75
C THR A 25 3.09 -16.39 6.73
N PRO A 26 4.36 -16.79 6.67
CA PRO A 26 5.32 -16.24 5.71
C PRO A 26 4.82 -16.30 4.25
N GLU A 27 4.18 -17.40 3.85
CA GLU A 27 3.66 -17.57 2.49
C GLU A 27 2.51 -16.60 2.19
N ARG A 28 1.66 -16.32 3.18
CA ARG A 28 0.58 -15.34 3.05
C ARG A 28 1.10 -13.92 3.04
N HIS A 29 2.10 -13.62 3.86
CA HIS A 29 2.76 -12.32 3.88
C HIS A 29 3.30 -11.97 2.48
N ASP A 30 4.04 -12.88 1.86
CA ASP A 30 4.64 -12.66 0.54
C ASP A 30 3.56 -12.50 -0.55
N ALA A 31 2.50 -13.30 -0.48
CA ALA A 31 1.38 -13.20 -1.41
C ALA A 31 0.66 -11.84 -1.30
N VAL A 32 0.42 -11.36 -0.07
CA VAL A 32 -0.22 -10.05 0.18
C VAL A 32 0.69 -8.91 -0.25
N LEU A 33 1.99 -8.99 0.05
CA LEU A 33 2.98 -8.00 -0.37
C LEU A 33 3.01 -7.83 -1.89
N LEU A 34 2.96 -8.94 -2.64
CA LEU A 34 2.86 -8.90 -4.11
C LEU A 34 1.57 -8.23 -4.58
N GLN A 35 0.43 -8.48 -3.92
CA GLN A 35 -0.82 -7.81 -4.30
C GLN A 35 -0.78 -6.31 -3.98
N LEU A 36 -0.20 -5.91 -2.85
CA LEU A 36 -0.05 -4.49 -2.49
C LEU A 36 0.81 -3.74 -3.50
N GLN A 37 1.88 -4.36 -4.00
CA GLN A 37 2.70 -3.78 -5.07
C GLN A 37 1.88 -3.54 -6.34
N ARG A 38 1.12 -4.55 -6.80
CA ARG A 38 0.25 -4.42 -7.98
C ARG A 38 -0.84 -3.36 -7.78
N ILE A 39 -1.42 -3.27 -6.59
CA ILE A 39 -2.41 -2.24 -6.26
C ILE A 39 -1.78 -0.85 -6.30
N ALA A 40 -0.57 -0.68 -5.76
CA ALA A 40 0.15 0.59 -5.81
C ALA A 40 0.42 1.02 -7.27
N GLU A 41 0.83 0.09 -8.13
CA GLU A 41 1.01 0.33 -9.56
C GLU A 41 -0.31 0.73 -10.25
N MET A 42 -1.41 0.05 -9.95
CA MET A 42 -2.73 0.38 -10.49
C MET A 42 -3.27 1.72 -9.97
N ALA A 43 -2.94 2.10 -8.74
CA ALA A 43 -3.37 3.33 -8.11
C ALA A 43 -2.53 4.56 -8.53
N GLN A 44 -1.27 4.33 -8.97
CA GLN A 44 -0.37 5.39 -9.41
C GLN A 44 -1.01 6.39 -10.39
N PRO A 45 -1.71 6.00 -11.47
CA PRO A 45 -2.34 6.96 -12.38
C PRO A 45 -3.44 7.81 -11.72
N LEU A 46 -4.15 7.26 -10.72
CA LEU A 46 -5.16 8.01 -9.97
C LEU A 46 -4.52 9.06 -9.04
N MET A 47 -3.37 8.72 -8.45
CA MET A 47 -2.63 9.63 -7.55
C MET A 47 -1.87 10.72 -8.31
N GLU A 48 -1.55 10.49 -9.57
CA GLU A 48 -0.96 11.51 -10.46
C GLU A 48 -1.98 12.53 -10.96
N TYR A 49 -3.28 12.19 -10.90
CA TYR A 49 -4.34 13.14 -11.16
C TYR A 49 -4.44 14.13 -9.99
N PRO A 50 -4.40 15.46 -10.23
CA PRO A 50 -4.47 16.44 -9.17
C PRO A 50 -5.82 16.31 -8.45
N LEU A 51 -5.77 16.00 -7.17
CA LEU A 51 -6.92 16.13 -6.29
C LEU A 51 -7.10 17.62 -6.04
N GLU A 52 -7.91 18.28 -6.86
CA GLU A 52 -8.42 19.61 -6.55
C GLU A 52 -9.12 19.50 -5.19
N MET A 53 -8.49 20.04 -4.13
CA MET A 53 -9.20 20.23 -2.88
C MET A 53 -10.35 21.15 -3.22
N LEU A 54 -11.58 20.65 -3.17
CA LEU A 54 -12.77 21.49 -3.17
C LEU A 54 -12.54 22.50 -2.04
N GLU A 55 -12.21 23.74 -2.38
CA GLU A 55 -12.21 24.83 -1.42
C GLU A 55 -13.65 24.92 -0.93
N MET A 56 -13.89 24.32 0.25
CA MET A 56 -15.12 24.51 0.98
C MET A 56 -15.14 25.96 1.45
N GLN A 57 -15.70 26.83 0.60
CA GLN A 57 -16.06 28.20 0.94
C GLN A 57 -17.10 28.24 2.05
#